data_AF-A0A0D2I0M9-F1
#
_entry.id   AF-A0A0D2I0M9-F1
#
_cell.length_a   1.000
_cell.length_b   1.000
_cell.length_c   1.000
_cell.angle_alpha   90.00
_cell.angle_beta   90.00
_cell.angle_gamma   90.00
#
_symmetry.space_group_name_H-M   'P 1'
#
loop_
_entity.id
_entity.type
_entity.pdbx_description
1 polymer ?
#
loop_
_entity_poly.entity_id
_entity_poly.type
_entity_poly.pdbx_seq_one_letter_code
_entity_poly.pdbx_strand_id
1 'polypeptide(L)'
;MPFESMSKEELIEEVKQLRKKLLEAQNGPDQANYVNRPVRKELSTDIEFIFDLDLLNAKGLNISDTGIAFTVEKALPVEMRFFHQGEPHYYAAELVRIKRLENGTYLMGLQFTDKVVLPDLPPEPGEESPKKII
;
A
#
# COMPACT_ATOMS: atom_id res chain seq x y z
N MET A 1 22.26 -34.81 19.30
CA MET A 1 20.92 -34.31 18.97
C MET A 1 20.10 -34.33 20.26
N PRO A 2 19.60 -33.19 20.79
CA PRO A 2 19.25 -33.08 22.21
C PRO A 2 17.77 -33.33 22.53
N PHE A 3 17.10 -34.24 21.82
CA PHE A 3 15.67 -34.53 22.04
C PHE A 3 15.40 -35.90 22.70
N GLU A 4 16.43 -36.68 23.03
CA GLU A 4 16.28 -38.06 23.50
C GLU A 4 16.06 -38.20 25.02
N SER A 5 15.96 -37.11 25.78
CA SER A 5 15.79 -37.17 27.24
C SER A 5 14.63 -36.34 27.79
N MET A 6 13.79 -35.74 26.94
CA MET A 6 12.65 -34.94 27.40
C MET A 6 11.40 -35.79 27.43
N SER A 7 10.69 -35.72 28.56
CA SER A 7 9.37 -36.33 28.70
C SER A 7 8.38 -35.70 27.73
N LYS A 8 7.31 -36.43 27.40
CA LYS A 8 6.26 -35.96 26.50
C LYS A 8 5.62 -34.67 27.01
N GLU A 9 5.52 -34.53 28.33
CA GLU A 9 4.98 -33.38 29.03
C GLU A 9 5.88 -32.14 28.88
N GLU A 10 7.20 -32.32 28.98
CA GLU A 10 8.18 -31.24 28.77
C GLU A 10 8.19 -30.78 27.32
N LEU A 11 8.10 -31.69 26.36
CA LEU A 11 7.99 -31.36 24.94
C LEU A 11 6.69 -30.59 24.64
N ILE A 12 5.58 -30.97 25.26
CA ILE A 12 4.30 -30.25 25.10
C ILE A 12 4.43 -28.82 25.64
N GLU A 13 5.08 -28.64 26.79
CA GLU A 13 5.22 -27.33 27.41
C GLU A 13 6.20 -26.43 26.64
N GLU A 14 7.29 -26.99 26.13
CA GLU A 14 8.21 -26.29 25.23
C GLU A 14 7.52 -25.85 23.94
N VAL A 15 6.71 -26.72 23.32
CA VAL A 15 5.93 -26.38 22.13
C VAL A 15 4.91 -25.27 22.42
N LYS A 16 4.27 -25.25 23.60
CA LYS A 16 3.39 -24.13 23.99
C LYS A 16 4.16 -22.83 24.15
N GLN A 17 5.33 -22.87 24.80
CA GLN A 17 6.16 -21.67 24.96
C GLN A 17 6.68 -21.15 23.62
N LEU A 18 7.08 -22.03 22.71
CA LEU A 18 7.50 -21.65 21.36
C LEU A 18 6.34 -21.06 20.55
N ARG A 19 5.12 -21.63 20.65
CA ARG A 19 3.92 -21.04 20.04
C ARG A 19 3.59 -19.66 20.60
N LYS A 20 3.74 -19.47 21.92
CA LYS A 20 3.54 -18.17 22.57
C LYS A 20 4.58 -17.13 22.11
N LYS A 21 5.86 -17.50 22.07
CA LYS A 21 6.94 -16.64 21.57
C LYS A 21 6.76 -16.31 20.07
N LEU A 22 6.29 -17.25 19.26
CA LEU A 22 5.97 -16.99 17.86
C LEU A 22 4.80 -16.02 17.70
N LEU A 23 3.77 -16.13 18.54
CA LEU A 23 2.65 -15.19 18.56
C LEU A 23 3.11 -13.79 18.96
N GLU A 24 3.96 -13.68 19.98
CA GLU A 24 4.54 -12.41 20.44
C GLU A 24 5.51 -11.81 19.39
N ALA A 25 6.27 -12.63 18.65
CA ALA A 25 7.16 -12.19 17.59
C ALA A 25 6.44 -11.82 16.28
N GLN A 26 5.31 -12.49 15.96
CA GLN A 26 4.42 -12.06 14.88
C GLN A 26 3.66 -10.79 15.23
N ASN A 27 3.45 -10.54 16.52
CA ASN A 27 2.82 -9.35 17.06
C ASN A 27 3.86 -8.32 17.50
N GLY A 28 4.76 -7.95 16.59
CA GLY A 28 5.68 -6.84 16.78
C GLY A 28 4.96 -5.56 17.29
N PRO A 29 5.71 -4.57 17.82
CA PRO A 29 5.17 -3.42 18.56
C PRO A 29 4.11 -2.57 17.83
N ASP A 30 3.87 -2.82 16.53
CA ASP A 30 2.81 -2.20 15.74
C ASP A 30 1.39 -2.71 16.03
N GLN A 31 1.21 -3.71 16.89
CA GLN A 31 -0.12 -4.25 17.20
C GLN A 31 -0.90 -3.54 18.31
N ALA A 32 -0.31 -2.57 19.00
CA ALA A 32 -1.01 -1.81 20.05
C ALA A 32 -2.01 -0.75 19.52
N ASN A 33 -2.07 -0.51 18.20
CA ASN A 33 -2.96 0.49 17.57
C ASN A 33 -4.10 -0.11 16.73
N TYR A 34 -4.54 -1.35 17.00
CA TYR A 34 -5.69 -1.98 16.32
C TYR A 34 -7.07 -1.53 16.85
N VAL A 35 -7.15 -0.43 17.59
CA VAL A 35 -8.42 0.10 18.06
C VAL A 35 -8.95 1.05 16.98
N ASN A 36 -9.90 0.56 16.17
CA ASN A 36 -10.72 1.33 15.23
C ASN A 36 -10.24 1.46 13.75
N ARG A 37 -9.94 0.33 13.09
CA ARG A 37 -9.87 0.33 11.61
C ARG A 37 -11.27 0.19 11.01
N PRO A 38 -11.69 1.05 10.07
CA PRO A 38 -13.00 0.90 9.42
C PRO A 38 -13.10 -0.41 8.64
N VAL A 39 -14.32 -0.97 8.59
CA VAL A 39 -14.64 -2.20 7.86
C VAL A 39 -14.39 -1.97 6.36
N ARG A 40 -13.59 -2.84 5.75
CA ARG A 40 -13.31 -2.82 4.32
C ARG A 40 -14.40 -3.58 3.57
N LYS A 41 -14.94 -2.98 2.51
CA LYS A 41 -15.88 -3.64 1.61
C LYS A 41 -15.12 -4.18 0.40
N GLU A 42 -15.57 -5.32 -0.11
CA GLU A 42 -15.06 -5.87 -1.36
C GLU A 42 -15.45 -4.94 -2.52
N LEU A 43 -14.50 -4.70 -3.43
CA LEU A 43 -14.66 -3.83 -4.59
C LEU A 43 -14.13 -4.57 -5.82
N SER A 44 -15.01 -4.81 -6.79
CA SER A 44 -14.67 -5.39 -8.09
C SER A 44 -14.94 -4.33 -9.16
N THR A 45 -13.97 -3.45 -9.36
CA THR A 45 -13.99 -2.41 -10.39
C THR A 45 -12.58 -2.13 -10.85
N ASP A 46 -12.43 -1.66 -12.09
CA ASP A 46 -11.17 -1.17 -12.58
C ASP A 46 -10.88 0.21 -11.97
N ILE A 47 -9.65 0.41 -11.53
CA ILE A 47 -9.20 1.66 -10.89
C ILE A 47 -8.04 2.20 -11.71
N GLU A 48 -8.17 3.45 -12.15
CA GLU A 48 -7.10 4.19 -12.80
C GLU A 48 -6.36 5.04 -11.77
N PHE A 49 -5.04 4.94 -11.79
CA PHE A 49 -4.15 5.72 -10.93
C PHE A 49 -3.38 6.73 -11.77
N ILE A 50 -3.38 7.98 -11.34
CA ILE A 50 -2.62 9.07 -11.92
C ILE A 50 -1.55 9.46 -10.89
N PHE A 51 -0.29 9.21 -11.24
CA PHE A 51 0.86 9.63 -10.45
C PHE A 51 1.44 10.88 -11.08
N ASP A 52 1.16 12.04 -10.49
CA ASP A 52 1.81 13.30 -10.85
C ASP A 52 3.05 13.48 -9.95
N LEU A 53 4.16 12.86 -10.36
CA LEU A 53 5.43 12.91 -9.65
C LEU A 53 6.51 13.48 -10.58
N ASP A 54 6.87 14.75 -10.35
CA ASP A 54 7.98 15.39 -11.07
C ASP A 54 9.33 15.04 -10.41
N LEU A 55 9.54 15.51 -9.17
CA LEU A 55 10.77 15.24 -8.41
C LEU A 55 10.48 14.75 -7.00
N LEU A 56 11.02 13.57 -6.68
CA LEU A 56 10.88 12.93 -5.38
C LEU A 56 12.24 12.90 -4.67
N ASN A 57 12.31 13.56 -3.52
CA ASN A 57 13.49 13.50 -2.67
C ASN A 57 13.49 12.17 -1.89
N ALA A 58 14.48 11.33 -2.17
CA ALA A 58 14.66 10.03 -1.55
C ALA A 58 16.05 9.88 -0.93
N LYS A 59 16.16 9.10 0.15
CA LYS A 59 17.43 8.70 0.76
C LYS A 59 17.75 7.27 0.34
N GLY A 60 18.84 7.08 -0.40
CA GLY A 60 19.29 5.74 -0.78
C GLY A 60 19.63 4.88 0.44
N LEU A 61 19.27 3.61 0.38
CA LEU A 61 19.62 2.60 1.39
C LEU A 61 20.75 1.70 0.90
N ASN A 62 20.62 1.14 -0.30
CA ASN A 62 21.63 0.30 -0.94
C ASN A 62 21.36 0.18 -2.46
N ILE A 63 22.36 -0.27 -3.20
CA ILE A 63 22.32 -0.49 -4.65
C ILE A 63 23.00 -1.84 -4.98
N SER A 64 22.50 -2.51 -6.00
CA SER A 64 23.09 -3.71 -6.62
C SER A 64 23.09 -3.56 -8.14
N ASP A 65 23.65 -4.55 -8.84
CA ASP A 65 23.64 -4.60 -10.31
C ASP A 65 22.23 -4.69 -10.91
N THR A 66 21.21 -5.01 -10.10
CA THR A 66 19.83 -5.24 -10.55
C THR A 66 18.81 -4.26 -9.97
N GLY A 67 19.21 -3.36 -9.08
CA GLY A 67 18.27 -2.40 -8.50
C GLY A 67 18.82 -1.52 -7.39
N ILE A 68 17.96 -0.62 -6.91
CA ILE A 68 18.25 0.32 -5.82
C ILE A 68 17.10 0.31 -4.82
N ALA A 69 17.43 0.35 -3.52
CA ALA A 69 16.48 0.56 -2.44
C ALA A 69 16.67 1.95 -1.85
N PHE A 70 15.57 2.63 -1.53
CA PHE A 70 15.56 3.98 -0.96
C PHE A 70 14.37 4.18 -0.03
N THR A 71 14.44 5.21 0.81
CA THR A 71 13.32 5.71 1.62
C THR A 71 12.91 7.09 1.18
N VAL A 72 11.65 7.44 1.44
CA VAL A 72 11.08 8.76 1.19
C VAL A 72 10.49 9.27 2.50
N GLU A 73 10.62 10.57 2.76
CA GLU A 73 10.12 11.16 4.01
C GLU A 73 8.61 11.39 3.97
N LYS A 74 8.03 11.52 2.77
CA LYS A 74 6.60 11.75 2.55
C LYS A 74 6.02 10.61 1.74
N ALA A 75 4.78 10.24 2.05
CA ALA A 75 4.02 9.30 1.25
C ALA A 75 3.77 9.88 -0.15
N LEU A 76 3.66 9.01 -1.15
CA LEU A 76 3.52 9.44 -2.54
C LEU A 76 2.06 9.82 -2.81
N PRO A 77 1.78 11.07 -3.26
CA PRO A 77 0.44 11.45 -3.65
C PRO A 77 0.01 10.68 -4.90
N VAL A 78 -1.26 10.29 -4.93
CA VAL A 78 -1.88 9.55 -6.02
C VAL A 78 -3.29 10.11 -6.21
N GLU A 79 -3.63 10.41 -7.46
CA GLU A 79 -5.00 10.73 -7.84
C GLU A 79 -5.64 9.48 -8.45
N MET A 80 -6.91 9.25 -8.12
CA MET A 80 -7.63 8.05 -8.49
C MET A 80 -8.96 8.38 -9.13
N ARG A 81 -9.28 7.64 -10.18
CA ARG A 81 -10.60 7.63 -10.80
C ARG A 81 -11.09 6.19 -10.91
N PHE A 82 -12.32 5.94 -10.47
CA PHE A 82 -12.98 4.65 -10.69
C PHE A 82 -14.49 4.78 -10.71
N PHE A 83 -15.16 3.85 -11.39
CA PHE A 83 -16.61 3.76 -11.39
C PHE A 83 -17.10 2.93 -10.22
N HIS A 84 -18.03 3.49 -9.44
CA HIS A 84 -18.70 2.78 -8.36
C HIS A 84 -20.18 3.15 -8.34
N GLN A 85 -21.06 2.15 -8.37
CA GLN A 85 -22.51 2.31 -8.43
C GLN A 85 -23.00 3.12 -9.65
N GLY A 86 -22.30 2.99 -10.78
CA GLY A 86 -22.66 3.68 -12.03
C GLY A 86 -22.14 5.11 -12.15
N GLU A 87 -21.54 5.66 -11.09
CA GLU A 87 -21.01 7.02 -11.07
C GLU A 87 -19.48 7.01 -11.05
N PRO A 88 -18.80 7.97 -11.71
CA PRO A 88 -17.37 8.17 -11.58
C PRO A 88 -17.05 8.84 -10.25
N HIS A 89 -16.07 8.29 -9.52
CA HIS A 89 -15.55 8.88 -8.29
C HIS A 89 -14.10 9.30 -8.48
N TYR A 90 -13.77 10.46 -7.91
CA TYR A 90 -12.45 11.06 -7.96
C TYR A 90 -11.93 11.24 -6.54
N TYR A 91 -10.73 10.75 -6.28
CA TYR A 91 -10.13 10.82 -4.94
C TYR A 91 -8.65 11.15 -5.03
N ALA A 92 -8.17 11.93 -4.06
CA ALA A 92 -6.76 12.03 -3.77
C ALA A 92 -6.41 11.08 -2.60
N ALA A 93 -5.30 10.38 -2.73
CA ALA A 93 -4.78 9.52 -1.68
C ALA A 93 -3.25 9.57 -1.61
N GLU A 94 -2.71 8.99 -0.55
CA GLU A 94 -1.28 8.78 -0.36
C GLU A 94 -0.97 7.29 -0.34
N LEU A 95 0.10 6.90 -1.03
CA LEU A 95 0.58 5.52 -1.05
C LEU A 95 1.35 5.23 0.25
N VAL A 96 0.71 4.45 1.13
CA VAL A 96 1.25 4.11 2.45
C VAL A 96 1.89 2.73 2.51
N ARG A 97 1.64 1.87 1.49
CA ARG A 97 2.21 0.52 1.45
C ARG A 97 2.31 -0.02 0.03
N ILE A 98 3.43 -0.64 -0.29
CA ILE A 98 3.59 -1.54 -1.43
C ILE A 98 4.10 -2.89 -0.93
N LYS A 99 3.52 -3.99 -1.42
CA LYS A 99 4.03 -5.34 -1.17
C LYS A 99 3.90 -6.19 -2.44
N ARG A 100 4.98 -6.84 -2.88
CA ARG A 100 4.92 -7.87 -3.91
C ARG A 100 4.32 -9.15 -3.33
N LEU A 101 3.35 -9.73 -4.01
CA LEU A 101 2.71 -11.00 -3.68
C LEU A 101 3.41 -12.17 -4.38
N GLU A 102 3.15 -13.38 -3.91
CA GLU A 102 3.80 -14.61 -4.38
C GLU A 102 3.52 -14.89 -5.87
N ASN A 103 2.32 -14.53 -6.34
CA ASN A 103 1.93 -14.63 -7.75
C ASN A 103 2.54 -13.52 -8.64
N GLY A 104 3.41 -12.68 -8.09
CA GLY A 104 4.08 -11.59 -8.81
C GLY A 104 3.28 -10.29 -8.91
N THR A 105 2.03 -10.23 -8.45
CA THR A 105 1.27 -8.97 -8.41
C THR A 105 1.70 -8.10 -7.23
N TYR A 106 1.29 -6.83 -7.23
CA TYR A 106 1.59 -5.89 -6.15
C TYR A 106 0.32 -5.51 -5.41
N LEU A 107 0.34 -5.64 -4.08
CA LEU A 107 -0.65 -5.05 -3.20
C LEU A 107 -0.22 -3.62 -2.87
N MET A 108 -1.05 -2.65 -3.26
CA MET A 108 -0.87 -1.24 -2.95
C MET A 108 -1.92 -0.81 -1.94
N GLY A 109 -1.47 -0.26 -0.81
CA GLY A 109 -2.33 0.31 0.23
C GLY A 109 -2.29 1.82 0.17
N LEU A 110 -3.46 2.43 0.01
CA LEU A 110 -3.63 3.87 -0.11
C LEU A 110 -4.45 4.40 1.07
N GLN A 111 -4.16 5.63 1.47
CA GLN A 111 -4.94 6.38 2.46
C GLN A 111 -5.54 7.60 1.79
N PHE A 112 -6.87 7.73 1.82
CA PHE A 112 -7.54 8.90 1.28
C PHE A 112 -7.12 10.17 2.01
N THR A 113 -7.06 11.27 1.27
CA THR A 113 -6.80 12.62 1.77
C THR A 113 -7.98 13.53 1.45
N ASP A 114 -8.06 14.66 2.13
CA ASP A 114 -9.14 15.64 1.91
C ASP A 114 -8.89 16.54 0.68
N LYS A 115 -7.83 16.28 -0.09
CA LYS A 115 -7.53 17.05 -1.31
C LYS A 115 -8.62 16.80 -2.35
N VAL A 116 -9.22 17.89 -2.84
CA VAL A 116 -10.22 17.85 -3.90
C VAL A 116 -9.53 17.51 -5.22
N VAL A 117 -9.94 16.41 -5.84
CA VAL A 117 -9.60 16.08 -7.24
C VAL A 117 -10.80 16.51 -8.08
N LEU A 118 -10.61 17.53 -8.92
CA LEU A 118 -11.63 17.96 -9.86
C LEU A 118 -11.62 16.99 -11.04
N PRO A 119 -12.79 16.58 -11.56
CA PRO A 119 -12.84 15.91 -12.85
C PRO A 119 -12.22 16.83 -13.89
N ASP A 120 -11.45 16.27 -14.83
CA ASP A 120 -11.11 16.97 -16.07
C ASP A 120 -12.42 17.37 -16.73
N LEU A 121 -12.82 18.62 -16.59
CA LEU A 121 -13.96 19.16 -17.30
C LEU A 121 -13.64 19.02 -18.80
N PRO A 122 -14.56 18.48 -19.62
CA PRO A 122 -14.40 18.62 -21.05
C PRO A 122 -14.19 20.10 -21.36
N PRO A 123 -13.30 20.45 -22.31
CA PRO A 123 -13.12 21.85 -22.68
C PRO A 123 -14.49 22.45 -22.97
N GLU A 124 -14.76 23.63 -22.39
CA GLU A 124 -15.96 24.41 -22.68
C GLU A 124 -16.15 24.41 -24.21
N PRO A 125 -17.37 24.13 -24.71
CA PRO A 125 -17.62 24.13 -26.15
C PRO A 125 -17.40 25.56 -26.70
N GLY A 126 -16.17 25.86 -27.09
CA GLY A 126 -15.74 27.20 -27.48
C GLY A 126 -14.23 27.49 -27.41
N GLU A 127 -13.44 26.73 -26.63
CA GLU A 127 -11.98 26.91 -26.65
C GLU A 127 -11.33 26.02 -27.73
N GLU A 128 -11.32 26.54 -28.96
CA GLU A 128 -10.39 26.06 -29.99
C GLU A 128 -8.96 26.18 -29.45
N SER A 129 -8.32 25.04 -29.17
CA SER A 129 -6.88 25.03 -28.93
C SER A 129 -6.18 25.64 -30.15
N PRO A 130 -5.26 26.60 -29.98
CA PRO A 130 -4.56 27.19 -31.11
C PRO A 130 -3.80 26.07 -31.82
N LYS A 131 -4.12 25.85 -33.09
CA LYS A 131 -3.39 24.93 -33.96
C LYS A 131 -1.90 25.28 -33.84
N LYS A 132 -1.11 24.38 -33.24
CA LYS A 132 0.34 24.43 -33.36
C LYS A 132 0.67 24.19 -34.83
N ILE A 133 0.97 25.27 -35.54
CA ILE A 133 1.64 25.23 -36.83
C ILE A 133 3.09 24.89 -36.53
N ILE A 134 3.52 23.69 -36.91
CA ILE A 134 4.91 23.37 -37.24
C ILE A 134 4.87 22.60 -38.55
#